data_AF-A0A9Q5I4A1-F1
#
_entry.id   AF-A0A9Q5I4A1-F1
#
_cell.length_a   1.000
_cell.length_b   1.000
_cell.length_c   1.000
_cell.angle_alpha   90.00
_cell.angle_beta   90.00
_cell.angle_gamma   90.00
#
_symmetry.space_group_name_H-M   'P 1'
#
loop_
_entity.id
_entity.type
_entity.pdbx_description
1 polymer ?
#
loop_
_entity_poly.entity_id
_entity_poly.type
_entity_poly.pdbx_seq_one_letter_code
_entity_poly.pdbx_strand_id
1 'polypeptide(L)'
;MDAQSTTSSLSMSSSSLSSLILKPPGEVGRPQRGGYNLQRTLQDYGWDEKSFLSKRNFVHSLIDKHLEVNRSITFQDKRSIQKVIKLAKDQFPEFGAFKDAWPVLDMCKMHLRYTSGRERMRAIRRIAQAAKAPQTVGKRVRDRS
;
A
#
# COMPACT_ATOMS: atom_id res chain seq x y z
N MET A 1 -20.33 58.75 -10.82
CA MET A 1 -21.13 57.83 -11.64
C MET A 1 -20.23 56.68 -12.01
N ASP A 2 -20.65 55.51 -11.59
CA ASP A 2 -19.85 54.37 -11.15
C ASP A 2 -19.52 53.40 -12.29
N ALA A 3 -18.29 52.87 -12.32
CA ALA A 3 -17.88 51.81 -13.24
C ALA A 3 -17.59 50.50 -12.47
N GLN A 4 -18.69 49.79 -12.24
CA GLN A 4 -18.91 48.35 -12.12
C GLN A 4 -17.71 47.41 -11.88
N SER A 5 -17.76 46.78 -10.71
CA SER A 5 -17.14 45.53 -10.30
C SER A 5 -17.45 44.36 -11.26
N THR A 6 -16.45 43.63 -11.75
CA THR A 6 -16.64 42.25 -12.23
C THR A 6 -15.33 41.46 -12.28
N THR A 7 -15.07 40.58 -11.31
CA THR A 7 -14.38 39.29 -11.52
C THR A 7 -14.98 38.30 -10.52
N SER A 8 -16.15 37.74 -10.88
CA SER A 8 -16.28 36.33 -11.24
C SER A 8 -15.73 35.36 -10.18
N SER A 9 -16.66 35.01 -9.29
CA SER A 9 -16.64 33.86 -8.41
C SER A 9 -16.27 32.56 -9.13
N LEU A 10 -15.28 31.85 -8.60
CA LEU A 10 -15.16 30.40 -8.70
C LEU A 10 -15.02 29.83 -7.29
N SER A 11 -16.06 30.00 -6.48
CA SER A 11 -16.28 29.14 -5.31
C SER A 11 -16.78 27.80 -5.85
N MET A 12 -15.83 26.92 -6.23
CA MET A 12 -16.16 25.54 -6.53
C MET A 12 -16.57 24.85 -5.23
N SER A 13 -17.83 24.43 -5.19
CA SER A 13 -18.55 23.76 -4.11
C SER A 13 -17.69 22.77 -3.30
N SER A 14 -17.31 23.17 -2.09
CA SER A 14 -16.78 22.30 -1.04
C SER A 14 -17.90 21.76 -0.14
N SER A 15 -18.94 21.18 -0.74
CA SER A 15 -20.15 20.76 0.00
C SER A 15 -20.44 19.28 -0.24
N SER A 16 -19.50 18.39 0.08
CA SER A 16 -19.83 17.00 0.45
C SER A 16 -18.66 16.20 1.10
N LEU A 17 -17.59 16.85 1.56
CA LEU A 17 -16.47 16.19 2.27
C LEU A 17 -16.60 16.25 3.79
N SER A 18 -17.60 16.96 4.32
CA SER A 18 -17.77 17.22 5.76
C SER A 18 -18.18 15.99 6.59
N SER A 19 -18.62 14.90 5.97
CA SER A 19 -19.02 13.66 6.66
C SER A 19 -18.05 12.49 6.51
N LEU A 20 -16.98 12.62 5.71
CA LEU A 20 -16.04 11.52 5.49
C LEU A 20 -14.99 11.47 6.60
N ILE A 21 -14.69 10.26 7.08
CA ILE A 21 -13.68 10.01 8.10
C ILE A 21 -12.31 10.34 7.53
N LEU A 22 -11.66 11.35 8.10
CA LEU A 22 -10.32 11.79 7.69
C LEU A 22 -9.26 10.79 8.16
N LYS A 23 -8.14 10.77 7.41
CA LYS A 23 -6.96 10.01 7.80
C LYS A 23 -6.33 10.62 9.06
N PRO A 24 -5.96 9.81 10.07
CA PRO A 24 -5.24 10.32 11.24
C PRO A 24 -3.88 10.94 10.88
N PRO A 25 -3.38 11.89 11.69
CA PRO A 25 -2.03 12.38 11.52
C PRO A 25 -0.99 11.27 11.76
N GLY A 26 0.09 11.29 10.99
CA GLY A 26 1.22 10.36 11.12
C GLY A 26 1.28 9.24 10.08
N GLU A 27 2.35 8.43 10.15
CA GLU A 27 2.55 7.30 9.24
C GLU A 27 1.97 5.99 9.81
N VAL A 28 1.22 5.26 8.99
CA VAL A 28 0.71 3.92 9.36
C VAL A 28 1.86 2.96 9.71
N GLY A 29 1.71 2.25 10.83
CA GLY A 29 2.66 1.22 11.26
C GLY A 29 3.96 1.77 11.88
N ARG A 30 3.95 3.03 12.36
CA ARG A 30 5.04 3.63 13.14
C ARG A 30 4.56 4.30 14.45
N PRO A 31 3.86 3.58 15.33
CA PRO A 31 3.28 4.18 16.53
C PRO A 31 4.30 4.90 17.43
N GLN A 32 5.53 4.40 17.52
CA GLN A 32 6.58 5.00 18.37
C GLN A 32 7.24 6.26 17.80
N ARG A 33 6.99 6.62 16.53
CA ARG A 33 7.60 7.80 15.86
C ARG A 33 6.56 8.80 15.36
N GLY A 34 5.45 8.95 16.10
CA GLY A 34 4.36 9.86 15.72
C GLY A 34 3.47 9.34 14.59
N GLY A 35 3.48 8.02 14.34
CA GLY A 35 2.54 7.33 13.47
C GLY A 35 1.37 6.72 14.24
N TYR A 36 0.54 5.93 13.55
CA TYR A 36 -0.60 5.24 14.17
C TYR A 36 -0.66 3.76 13.79
N ASN A 37 -1.43 3.01 14.58
CA ASN A 37 -1.73 1.60 14.32
C ASN A 37 -3.09 1.50 13.60
N LEU A 38 -3.09 0.97 12.36
CA LEU A 38 -4.30 0.89 11.54
C LEU A 38 -5.44 0.11 12.21
N GLN A 39 -5.13 -1.02 12.84
CA GLN A 39 -6.14 -1.86 13.50
C GLN A 39 -6.80 -1.11 14.64
N ARG A 40 -5.97 -0.48 15.50
CA ARG A 40 -6.47 0.30 16.64
C ARG A 40 -7.34 1.47 16.18
N THR A 41 -6.89 2.20 15.17
CA THR A 41 -7.67 3.31 14.59
C THR A 41 -9.02 2.83 14.04
N LEU A 42 -9.07 1.69 13.35
CA LEU A 42 -10.33 1.18 12.79
C LEU A 42 -11.26 0.62 13.87
N GLN A 43 -10.71 0.11 14.99
CA GLN A 43 -11.50 -0.28 16.16
C GLN A 43 -12.29 0.90 16.75
N ASP A 44 -11.71 2.11 16.76
CA ASP A 44 -12.39 3.33 17.19
C ASP A 44 -13.61 3.68 16.30
N TYR A 45 -13.66 3.12 15.09
CA TYR A 45 -14.78 3.24 14.14
C TYR A 45 -15.68 1.99 14.11
N GLY A 46 -15.59 1.12 15.12
CA GLY A 46 -16.47 -0.04 15.30
C GLY A 46 -16.04 -1.31 14.58
N TRP A 47 -14.81 -1.39 14.08
CA TRP A 47 -14.31 -2.62 13.45
C TRP A 47 -13.76 -3.57 14.51
N ASP A 48 -14.48 -4.66 14.76
CA ASP A 48 -13.96 -5.75 15.59
C ASP A 48 -12.75 -6.42 14.93
N GLU A 49 -11.95 -7.12 15.74
CA GLU A 49 -10.72 -7.76 15.27
C GLU A 49 -10.97 -8.75 14.13
N LYS A 50 -12.04 -9.57 14.20
CA LYS A 50 -12.34 -10.57 13.17
C LYS A 50 -12.74 -9.89 11.86
N SER A 51 -13.59 -8.86 11.92
CA SER A 51 -13.97 -8.05 10.76
C SER A 51 -12.77 -7.35 10.14
N PHE A 52 -11.90 -6.76 10.95
CA PHE A 52 -10.65 -6.16 10.46
C PHE A 52 -9.76 -7.19 9.76
N LEU A 53 -9.55 -8.38 10.34
CA LEU A 53 -8.75 -9.44 9.72
C LEU A 53 -9.34 -9.90 8.39
N SER A 54 -10.65 -10.12 8.33
CA SER A 54 -11.35 -10.54 7.12
C SER A 54 -11.17 -9.52 5.98
N LYS A 55 -11.46 -8.25 6.27
CA LYS A 55 -11.29 -7.14 5.33
C LYS A 55 -9.84 -6.97 4.88
N ARG A 56 -8.90 -7.05 5.83
CA ARG A 56 -7.46 -6.98 5.56
C ARG A 56 -7.01 -8.10 4.63
N ASN A 57 -7.40 -9.35 4.92
CA ASN A 57 -7.02 -10.51 4.12
C ASN A 57 -7.56 -10.41 2.69
N PHE A 58 -8.80 -9.92 2.54
CA PHE A 58 -9.36 -9.65 1.24
C PHE A 58 -8.56 -8.59 0.47
N VAL A 59 -8.27 -7.45 1.09
CA VAL A 59 -7.45 -6.38 0.47
C VAL A 59 -6.05 -6.90 0.12
N HIS A 60 -5.40 -7.68 0.99
CA HIS A 60 -4.13 -8.34 0.69
C HIS A 60 -4.21 -9.23 -0.55
N SER A 61 -5.28 -10.02 -0.68
CA SER A 61 -5.47 -10.86 -1.87
C SER A 61 -5.65 -10.04 -3.15
N LEU A 62 -6.28 -8.86 -3.07
CA LEU A 62 -6.41 -7.94 -4.20
C LEU A 62 -5.06 -7.32 -4.57
N ILE A 63 -4.25 -6.95 -3.56
CA ILE A 63 -2.90 -6.43 -3.77
C ILE A 63 -2.05 -7.46 -4.50
N ASP A 64 -2.04 -8.71 -4.03
CA ASP A 64 -1.24 -9.78 -4.65
C ASP A 64 -1.70 -10.10 -6.09
N LYS A 65 -2.98 -9.89 -6.41
CA LYS A 65 -3.55 -10.13 -7.75
C LYS A 65 -3.40 -8.96 -8.73
N HIS A 66 -3.38 -7.73 -8.25
CA HIS A 66 -3.52 -6.53 -9.09
C HIS A 66 -2.39 -5.52 -8.97
N LEU A 67 -1.55 -5.62 -7.95
CA LEU A 67 -0.40 -4.73 -7.75
C LEU A 67 0.91 -5.49 -7.84
N GLU A 68 1.98 -4.77 -8.17
CA GLU A 68 3.32 -5.35 -8.24
C GLU A 68 3.95 -5.40 -6.84
N VAL A 69 3.90 -6.55 -6.16
CA VAL A 69 4.44 -6.72 -4.79
C VAL A 69 5.94 -6.38 -4.63
N ASN A 70 6.68 -6.29 -5.74
CA ASN A 70 8.09 -5.90 -5.77
C ASN A 70 8.32 -4.39 -5.69
N ARG A 71 7.27 -3.57 -5.86
CA ARG A 71 7.36 -2.11 -5.91
C ARG A 71 6.62 -1.46 -4.75
N SER A 72 7.15 -0.36 -4.23
CA SER A 72 6.44 0.43 -3.22
C SER A 72 5.19 1.07 -3.82
N ILE A 73 4.24 1.46 -2.96
CA ILE A 73 2.97 2.06 -3.37
C ILE A 73 3.12 3.28 -4.28
N THR A 74 4.21 4.05 -4.14
CA THR A 74 4.53 5.23 -4.97
C THR A 74 4.87 4.89 -6.41
N PHE A 75 5.34 3.67 -6.69
CA PHE A 75 5.70 3.20 -8.03
C PHE A 75 4.64 2.27 -8.65
N GLN A 76 3.49 2.13 -7.99
CA GLN A 76 2.35 1.40 -8.55
C GLN A 76 1.61 2.25 -9.56
N ASP A 77 1.01 1.61 -10.56
CA ASP A 77 0.10 2.29 -11.45
C ASP A 77 -1.14 2.78 -10.68
N LYS A 78 -1.49 4.05 -10.89
CA LYS A 78 -2.64 4.69 -10.25
C LYS A 78 -3.94 3.96 -10.62
N ARG A 79 -4.06 3.46 -11.86
CA ARG A 79 -5.26 2.72 -12.30
C ARG A 79 -5.41 1.40 -11.55
N SER A 80 -4.30 0.70 -11.31
CA SER A 80 -4.31 -0.53 -10.52
C SER A 80 -4.69 -0.29 -9.06
N ILE A 81 -4.19 0.80 -8.43
CA ILE A 81 -4.61 1.19 -7.08
C ILE A 81 -6.12 1.50 -7.05
N GLN A 82 -6.61 2.29 -8.01
CA GLN A 82 -8.04 2.61 -8.09
C GLN A 82 -8.90 1.36 -8.30
N LYS A 83 -8.42 0.37 -9.06
CA LYS A 83 -9.08 -0.93 -9.22
C LYS A 83 -9.18 -1.68 -7.89
N VAL A 84 -8.11 -1.73 -7.10
CA VAL A 84 -8.13 -2.35 -5.77
C VAL A 84 -9.11 -1.63 -4.84
N ILE A 85 -9.11 -0.29 -4.84
CA ILE A 85 -10.06 0.50 -4.04
C ILE A 85 -11.50 0.21 -4.44
N LYS A 86 -11.78 0.16 -5.74
CA LYS A 86 -13.12 -0.14 -6.26
C LYS A 86 -13.57 -1.53 -5.80
N LEU A 87 -12.77 -2.57 -6.04
CA LEU A 87 -13.10 -3.94 -5.64
C LEU A 87 -13.25 -4.09 -4.12
N ALA A 88 -12.44 -3.38 -3.33
CA ALA A 88 -12.58 -3.35 -1.88
C ALA A 88 -13.90 -2.71 -1.44
N LYS A 89 -14.31 -1.61 -2.07
CA LYS A 89 -15.60 -0.94 -1.80
C LYS A 89 -16.80 -1.77 -2.25
N ASP A 90 -16.69 -2.46 -3.38
CA ASP A 90 -17.74 -3.33 -3.90
C ASP A 90 -18.01 -4.49 -2.92
N GLN A 91 -16.97 -5.04 -2.29
CA GLN A 91 -17.09 -6.10 -1.28
C GLN A 91 -17.46 -5.58 0.11
N PHE A 92 -16.91 -4.44 0.51
CA PHE A 92 -17.09 -3.84 1.83
C PHE A 92 -17.44 -2.36 1.69
N PRO A 93 -18.74 -2.01 1.64
CA PRO A 93 -19.20 -0.63 1.48
C PRO A 93 -18.71 0.32 2.58
N GLU A 94 -18.36 -0.22 3.76
CA GLU A 94 -17.77 0.52 4.89
C GLU A 94 -16.52 1.33 4.50
N PHE A 95 -15.73 0.87 3.51
CA PHE A 95 -14.60 1.65 3.00
C PHE A 95 -15.01 2.98 2.33
N GLY A 96 -16.28 3.12 1.95
CA GLY A 96 -16.86 4.35 1.41
C GLY A 96 -16.98 5.49 2.42
N ALA A 97 -17.04 5.20 3.72
CA ALA A 97 -17.15 6.20 4.77
C ALA A 97 -15.83 6.96 5.02
N PHE A 98 -14.72 6.44 4.51
CA PHE A 98 -13.39 7.01 4.72
C PHE A 98 -12.96 7.86 3.53
N LYS A 99 -12.45 9.06 3.81
CA LYS A 99 -11.94 9.96 2.76
C LYS A 99 -10.82 9.27 1.97
N ASP A 100 -10.92 9.35 0.64
CA ASP A 100 -9.97 8.74 -0.30
C ASP A 100 -9.76 7.23 -0.11
N ALA A 101 -10.66 6.55 0.61
CA ALA A 101 -10.48 5.15 1.04
C ALA A 101 -9.13 4.90 1.72
N TRP A 102 -8.71 5.84 2.60
CA TRP A 102 -7.41 5.76 3.28
C TRP A 102 -7.11 4.42 3.98
N PRO A 103 -8.09 3.66 4.54
CA PRO A 103 -7.79 2.36 5.14
C PRO A 103 -7.27 1.35 4.12
N VAL A 104 -7.85 1.33 2.91
CA VAL A 104 -7.42 0.45 1.82
C VAL A 104 -6.01 0.85 1.36
N LEU A 105 -5.78 2.16 1.18
CA LEU A 105 -4.47 2.68 0.79
C LEU A 105 -3.39 2.35 1.81
N ASP A 106 -3.70 2.43 3.10
CA ASP A 106 -2.76 2.10 4.16
C ASP A 106 -2.48 0.60 4.26
N MET A 107 -3.49 -0.25 4.07
CA MET A 107 -3.30 -1.70 3.93
C MET A 107 -2.36 -2.00 2.74
N CYS A 108 -2.58 -1.35 1.59
CA CYS A 108 -1.70 -1.45 0.42
C CYS A 108 -0.27 -1.03 0.76
N LYS A 109 -0.11 0.13 1.41
CA LYS A 109 1.19 0.67 1.76
C LYS A 109 1.96 -0.27 2.71
N MET A 110 1.30 -0.79 3.74
CA MET A 110 1.92 -1.71 4.69
C MET A 110 2.33 -3.03 4.03
N HIS A 111 1.44 -3.64 3.25
CA HIS A 111 1.70 -4.93 2.59
C HIS A 111 2.82 -4.81 1.56
N LEU A 112 2.80 -3.78 0.71
CA LEU A 112 3.85 -3.54 -0.28
C LEU A 112 5.19 -3.21 0.37
N ARG A 113 5.21 -2.46 1.49
CA ARG A 113 6.45 -2.19 2.23
C ARG A 113 7.07 -3.49 2.76
N TYR A 114 6.26 -4.39 3.30
CA TYR A 114 6.72 -5.67 3.82
C TYR A 114 7.21 -6.61 2.71
N THR A 115 6.43 -6.76 1.63
CA THR A 115 6.74 -7.67 0.52
C THR A 115 7.94 -7.21 -0.29
N SER A 116 7.99 -5.95 -0.74
CA SER A 116 9.14 -5.42 -1.49
C SER A 116 10.44 -5.47 -0.69
N GLY A 117 10.41 -5.17 0.62
CA GLY A 117 11.57 -5.30 1.50
C GLY A 117 12.08 -6.73 1.59
N ARG A 118 11.17 -7.70 1.67
CA ARG A 118 11.51 -9.12 1.67
C ARG A 118 12.09 -9.61 0.35
N GLU A 119 11.55 -9.18 -0.78
CA GLU A 119 12.06 -9.58 -2.10
C GLU A 119 13.45 -9.00 -2.33
N ARG A 120 13.70 -7.74 -1.93
CA ARG A 120 15.05 -7.16 -1.91
C ARG A 120 16.01 -7.99 -1.06
N MET A 121 15.60 -8.38 0.15
CA MET A 121 16.45 -9.19 1.02
C MET A 121 16.70 -10.60 0.46
N ARG A 122 15.70 -11.21 -0.20
CA ARG A 122 15.85 -12.49 -0.92
C ARG A 122 16.85 -12.36 -2.07
N ALA A 123 16.77 -11.29 -2.86
CA ALA A 123 17.72 -11.03 -3.94
C ALA A 123 19.16 -10.88 -3.42
N ILE A 124 19.37 -10.10 -2.36
CA ILE A 124 20.69 -9.93 -1.72
C ILE A 124 21.25 -11.27 -1.25
N ARG A 125 20.42 -12.11 -0.61
CA ARG A 125 20.82 -13.44 -0.15
C ARG A 125 21.22 -14.36 -1.31
N ARG A 126 20.49 -14.35 -2.44
CA ARG A 126 20.83 -15.13 -3.63
C ARG A 126 22.17 -14.71 -4.23
N ILE A 127 22.43 -13.40 -4.33
CA ILE A 127 23.71 -12.87 -4.83
C ILE A 127 24.86 -13.31 -3.91
N ALA A 128 24.67 -13.22 -2.59
CA ALA A 128 25.69 -13.65 -1.62
C ALA A 128 25.96 -15.17 -1.65
N GLN A 129 24.94 -15.99 -1.93
CA GLN A 129 25.11 -17.44 -2.09
C GLN A 129 25.84 -17.80 -3.38
N ALA A 130 25.50 -17.15 -4.50
CA ALA A 130 26.19 -17.34 -5.78
C ALA A 130 27.67 -16.94 -5.70
N ALA A 131 28.00 -15.87 -4.95
CA ALA A 131 29.39 -15.46 -4.73
C ALA A 131 30.20 -16.42 -3.83
N LYS A 132 29.54 -17.29 -3.04
CA LYS A 132 30.18 -18.26 -2.13
C LYS A 132 30.38 -19.65 -2.75
N ALA A 133 29.82 -19.94 -3.92
CA ALA A 133 30.02 -21.22 -4.58
C ALA A 133 31.34 -21.20 -5.37
N PRO A 134 32.41 -21.91 -4.95
CA PRO A 134 33.64 -21.99 -5.72
C PRO A 134 33.37 -22.78 -7.02
N GLN A 135 33.75 -22.20 -8.16
CA GLN A 135 33.82 -22.92 -9.43
C GLN A 135 34.80 -24.10 -9.27
N THR A 136 34.29 -25.33 -9.29
CA THR A 136 35.11 -26.54 -9.44
C THR A 136 35.70 -26.57 -10.86
N VAL A 137 36.80 -25.83 -11.05
CA VAL A 137 37.61 -25.87 -12.26
C VAL A 137 38.28 -27.25 -12.38
N GLY A 138 37.85 -27.98 -13.42
CA GLY A 138 38.57 -28.98 -14.21
C GLY A 138 39.63 -29.86 -13.54
N LYS A 139 39.29 -31.12 -13.26
CA LYS A 139 40.28 -32.20 -13.22
C LYS A 139 40.78 -32.47 -14.66
N ARG A 140 41.93 -31.90 -15.03
CA ARG A 140 42.73 -32.34 -16.17
C ARG A 140 43.17 -33.80 -15.93
N VAL A 141 42.54 -34.74 -16.64
CA VAL A 141 43.09 -36.09 -16.84
C VAL A 141 44.31 -35.92 -17.73
N ARG A 142 45.50 -36.25 -17.21
CA ARG A 142 46.75 -36.24 -17.97
C ARG A 142 47.00 -37.68 -18.43
N ASP A 143 47.02 -37.84 -19.75
CA ASP A 143 47.47 -39.00 -20.51
C ASP A 143 48.73 -39.65 -19.94
N ARG A 144 48.75 -40.98 -19.96
CA ARG A 144 49.93 -41.83 -19.80
C ARG A 144 49.90 -42.85 -20.93
N SER A 145 50.79 -42.69 -21.90
CA SER A 145 51.19 -43.70 -22.88
C SER A 145 52.71 -43.70 -22.95
#